data_AF-S4PRQ9-F1
#
_entry.id   AF-S4PRQ9-F1
#
_cell.length_a   1.000
_cell.length_b   1.000
_cell.length_c   1.000
_cell.angle_alpha   90.00
_cell.angle_beta   90.00
_cell.angle_gamma   90.00
#
_symmetry.space_group_name_H-M   'P 1'
#
loop_
_entity.id
_entity.type
_entity.pdbx_description
1 polymer ?
#
loop_
_entity_poly.entity_id
_entity_poly.type
_entity_poly.pdbx_seq_one_letter_code
_entity_poly.pdbx_strand_id
1 'polypeptide(L)'
;NGAQASAAPLNNTSALIRALYERVVVLEQRNREQDIVIANMSKQLSALSVAKMKQSNDMLLRYCMGNYMWKIDNFKARCDAMLKDHFKMLYSPGFYTSP
;
A
#
# COMPACT_ATOMS: atom_id res chain seq x y z
N ASN A 1 39.12 38.95 -47.66
CA ASN A 1 37.74 38.44 -47.84
C ASN A 1 37.51 37.27 -46.90
N GLY A 2 36.90 37.56 -45.76
CA GLY A 2 36.71 36.60 -44.66
C GLY A 2 35.60 35.60 -44.96
N ALA A 3 35.88 34.32 -44.71
CA ALA A 3 34.93 33.24 -44.82
C ALA A 3 33.90 33.34 -43.68
N GLN A 4 32.65 33.56 -44.07
CA GLN A 4 31.50 33.60 -43.16
C GLN A 4 31.20 32.17 -42.71
N ALA A 5 31.51 31.86 -41.45
CA ALA A 5 31.13 30.61 -40.81
C ALA A 5 29.59 30.56 -40.71
N SER A 6 28.98 29.72 -41.53
CA SER A 6 27.55 29.42 -41.47
C SER A 6 27.26 28.64 -40.18
N ALA A 7 26.82 29.35 -39.14
CA ALA A 7 26.31 28.75 -37.93
C ALA A 7 25.05 27.94 -38.26
N ALA A 8 25.07 26.63 -37.98
CA ALA A 8 23.89 25.77 -38.08
C ALA A 8 22.75 26.31 -37.22
N PRO A 9 21.48 26.15 -37.63
CA PRO A 9 20.37 26.85 -36.99
C PRO A 9 20.11 26.25 -35.59
N LEU A 10 20.50 26.99 -34.56
CA LEU A 10 20.34 26.66 -33.13
C LEU A 10 18.85 26.50 -32.70
N ASN A 11 17.90 26.79 -33.58
CA ASN A 11 16.47 26.83 -33.31
C ASN A 11 15.81 25.44 -33.19
N ASN A 12 16.25 24.44 -33.94
CA ASN A 12 15.58 23.14 -34.01
C ASN A 12 15.96 22.25 -32.81
N THR A 13 17.23 22.27 -32.44
CA THR A 13 17.73 21.54 -31.25
C THR A 13 17.21 22.15 -29.95
N SER A 14 17.15 23.48 -29.85
CA SER A 14 16.63 24.14 -28.65
C SER A 14 15.12 23.93 -28.46
N ALA A 15 14.34 23.95 -29.55
CA ALA A 15 12.92 23.60 -29.51
C ALA A 15 12.69 22.15 -29.08
N LEU A 16 13.49 21.21 -29.62
CA LEU A 16 13.43 19.81 -29.22
C LEU A 16 13.78 19.61 -27.73
N ILE A 17 14.85 20.23 -27.26
CA ILE A 17 15.26 20.17 -25.85
C ILE A 17 14.12 20.68 -24.95
N ARG A 18 13.50 21.81 -25.31
CA ARG A 18 12.36 22.37 -24.57
C ARG A 18 11.17 21.41 -24.53
N ALA A 19 10.79 20.84 -25.67
CA ALA A 19 9.69 19.88 -25.76
C ALA A 19 9.96 18.61 -24.94
N LEU A 20 11.22 18.14 -24.90
CA LEU A 20 11.61 17.01 -24.06
C LEU A 20 11.49 17.34 -22.56
N TYR A 21 11.93 18.52 -22.13
CA TYR A 21 11.76 18.95 -20.73
C TYR A 21 10.29 19.07 -20.33
N GLU A 22 9.47 19.70 -21.17
CA GLU A 22 8.03 19.80 -20.94
C GLU A 22 7.40 18.40 -20.82
N ARG A 23 7.80 17.46 -21.69
CA ARG A 23 7.33 16.07 -21.62
C ARG A 23 7.77 15.36 -20.35
N VAL A 24 9.02 15.55 -19.91
CA VAL A 24 9.54 14.99 -18.66
C VAL A 24 8.74 15.50 -17.47
N VAL A 25 8.50 16.81 -17.38
CA VAL A 25 7.72 17.41 -16.30
C VAL A 25 6.30 16.84 -16.25
N VAL A 26 5.63 16.71 -17.40
CA VAL A 26 4.28 16.11 -17.48
C VAL A 26 4.29 14.65 -17.00
N LEU A 27 5.31 13.87 -17.39
CA LEU A 27 5.44 12.48 -16.95
C LEU A 27 5.71 12.37 -15.46
N GLU A 28 6.56 13.23 -14.89
CA GLU A 28 6.81 13.26 -13.45
C GLU A 28 5.56 13.64 -12.64
N GLN A 29 4.80 14.62 -13.11
CA GLN A 29 3.53 14.99 -12.48
C GLN A 29 2.55 13.82 -12.48
N ARG A 30 2.37 13.17 -13.64
CA ARG A 30 1.49 12.00 -13.76
C ARG A 30 1.94 10.84 -12.87
N ASN A 31 3.25 10.58 -12.77
CA ASN A 31 3.75 9.53 -11.88
C ASN A 31 3.43 9.85 -10.42
N ARG A 32 3.62 11.10 -9.96
CA ARG A 32 3.24 11.48 -8.59
C ARG A 32 1.75 11.32 -8.33
N GLU A 33 0.90 11.68 -9.29
CA GLU A 33 -0.55 11.47 -9.17
C GLU A 33 -0.89 9.99 -9.06
N GLN A 34 -0.25 9.14 -9.87
CA GLN A 34 -0.42 7.69 -9.79
C GLN A 34 0.04 7.12 -8.43
N ASP A 35 1.17 7.59 -7.91
CA ASP A 35 1.65 7.17 -6.58
C ASP A 35 0.66 7.52 -5.47
N ILE A 36 0.05 8.71 -5.54
CA ILE A 36 -1.00 9.13 -4.60
C ILE A 36 -2.22 8.19 -4.69
N VAL A 37 -2.67 7.87 -5.91
CA VAL A 37 -3.79 6.95 -6.13
C VAL A 37 -3.48 5.56 -5.56
N ILE A 38 -2.30 5.01 -5.83
CA ILE A 38 -1.87 3.71 -5.34
C ILE A 38 -1.82 3.70 -3.80
N ALA A 39 -1.25 4.75 -3.19
CA ALA A 39 -1.20 4.87 -1.74
C ALA A 39 -2.60 4.90 -1.12
N ASN A 40 -3.53 5.64 -1.73
CA ASN A 40 -4.91 5.71 -1.27
C ASN A 40 -5.65 4.37 -1.43
N MET A 41 -5.51 3.70 -2.58
CA MET A 41 -6.10 2.38 -2.83
C MET A 41 -5.56 1.34 -1.83
N SER A 42 -4.26 1.36 -1.56
CA SER A 42 -3.63 0.46 -0.59
C SER A 42 -4.20 0.67 0.82
N LYS A 43 -4.44 1.93 1.21
CA LYS A 43 -5.10 2.27 2.48
C LYS A 43 -6.53 1.75 2.55
N GLN A 44 -7.31 1.89 1.47
CA GLN A 44 -8.68 1.37 1.40
C GLN A 44 -8.75 -0.15 1.47
N LEU A 45 -7.85 -0.85 0.75
CA LEU A 45 -7.75 -2.31 0.82
C LEU A 45 -7.43 -2.80 2.23
N SER A 46 -6.49 -2.13 2.91
CA SER A 46 -6.17 -2.44 4.31
C SER A 46 -7.39 -2.26 5.20
N ALA A 47 -8.12 -1.13 5.08
CA ALA A 47 -9.33 -0.88 5.85
C ALA A 47 -10.43 -1.93 5.59
N LEU A 48 -10.64 -2.32 4.33
CA LEU A 48 -11.58 -3.39 3.97
C LEU A 48 -11.16 -4.74 4.54
N SER A 49 -9.87 -5.07 4.55
CA SER A 49 -9.37 -6.32 5.13
C SER A 49 -9.67 -6.39 6.64
N VAL A 50 -9.49 -5.28 7.35
CA VAL A 50 -9.80 -5.16 8.79
C VAL A 50 -11.30 -5.25 9.03
N ALA A 51 -12.12 -4.56 8.22
CA ALA A 51 -13.57 -4.62 8.32
C ALA A 51 -14.10 -6.05 8.08
N LYS A 52 -13.56 -6.75 7.07
CA LYS A 52 -13.90 -8.15 6.79
C LYS A 52 -13.55 -9.07 7.96
N MET A 53 -12.37 -8.91 8.57
CA MET A 53 -12.00 -9.66 9.77
C MET A 53 -12.94 -9.38 10.94
N LYS A 54 -13.32 -8.12 11.17
CA LYS A 54 -14.29 -7.77 12.22
C LYS A 54 -15.65 -8.40 11.96
N GLN A 55 -16.18 -8.28 10.75
CA GLN A 55 -17.47 -8.86 10.36
C GLN A 55 -17.50 -10.38 10.52
N SER A 56 -16.43 -11.09 10.11
CA SER A 56 -16.36 -12.54 10.30
C SER A 56 -16.33 -12.96 11.77
N ASN A 57 -15.75 -12.13 12.64
CA ASN A 57 -15.69 -12.40 14.08
C ASN A 57 -16.99 -12.01 14.80
N ASP A 58 -17.67 -10.95 14.38
CA ASP A 58 -18.85 -10.43 15.07
C ASP A 58 -20.14 -11.21 14.76
N MET A 59 -20.26 -11.85 13.60
CA MET A 59 -21.56 -12.35 13.13
C MET A 59 -21.79 -13.87 13.22
N LEU A 60 -20.74 -14.70 13.29
CA LEU A 60 -20.91 -16.18 13.22
C LEU A 60 -20.28 -16.97 14.38
N LEU A 61 -19.35 -16.38 15.15
CA LEU A 61 -18.53 -17.15 16.11
C LEU A 61 -18.66 -16.70 17.57
N ARG A 62 -19.46 -15.68 17.86
CA ARG A 62 -19.63 -15.18 19.23
C ARG A 62 -20.56 -16.05 20.07
N TYR A 63 -21.61 -16.64 19.50
CA TYR A 63 -22.51 -17.53 20.24
C TYR A 63 -22.31 -18.97 19.80
N CYS A 64 -21.49 -19.71 20.54
CA CYS A 64 -21.04 -21.04 20.16
C CYS A 64 -21.21 -22.08 21.28
N MET A 65 -22.15 -21.86 22.21
CA MET A 65 -22.43 -22.76 23.33
C MET A 65 -21.16 -23.10 24.14
N GLY A 66 -20.24 -22.14 24.26
CA GLY A 66 -18.98 -22.31 24.97
C GLY A 66 -17.89 -23.06 24.19
N ASN A 67 -18.12 -23.43 22.93
CA ASN A 67 -17.16 -24.17 22.11
C ASN A 67 -16.62 -23.28 20.99
N TYR A 68 -15.40 -22.75 21.17
CA TYR A 68 -14.77 -21.85 20.20
C TYR A 68 -13.52 -22.45 19.56
N MET A 69 -13.49 -22.47 18.23
CA MET A 69 -12.30 -22.87 17.47
C MET A 69 -11.46 -21.64 17.12
N TRP A 70 -10.34 -21.48 17.81
CA TRP A 70 -9.38 -20.41 17.50
C TRP A 70 -8.33 -20.86 16.50
N LYS A 71 -8.37 -20.28 15.29
CA LYS A 71 -7.31 -20.47 14.30
C LYS A 71 -6.17 -19.47 14.53
N ILE A 72 -4.94 -19.97 14.65
CA ILE A 72 -3.73 -19.15 14.75
C ILE A 72 -2.94 -19.28 13.45
N ASP A 73 -2.96 -18.24 12.61
CA ASP A 73 -2.14 -18.19 11.40
C ASP A 73 -0.71 -17.73 11.70
N ASN A 74 0.26 -18.04 10.84
CA ASN A 74 1.66 -17.60 10.98
C ASN A 74 2.28 -17.96 12.36
N PHE A 75 1.99 -19.15 12.86
CA PHE A 75 2.34 -19.59 14.22
C PHE A 75 3.82 -19.34 14.57
N LYS A 76 4.75 -19.71 13.67
CA LYS A 76 6.19 -19.50 13.90
C LYS A 76 6.53 -18.04 14.18
N ALA A 77 6.11 -17.12 13.31
CA ALA A 77 6.41 -15.70 13.46
C ALA A 77 5.79 -15.11 14.73
N ARG A 78 4.57 -15.56 15.09
CA ARG A 78 3.92 -15.16 16.34
C ARG A 78 4.70 -15.67 17.55
N CYS A 79 5.06 -16.94 17.57
CA CYS A 79 5.83 -17.56 18.65
C CYS A 79 7.19 -16.86 18.84
N ASP A 80 7.93 -16.63 17.74
CA ASP A 80 9.22 -15.93 17.76
C ASP A 80 9.07 -14.50 18.36
N ALA A 81 7.97 -13.80 18.06
CA ALA A 81 7.69 -12.48 18.62
C ALA A 81 7.37 -12.52 20.12
N MET A 82 6.64 -13.53 20.59
CA MET A 82 6.32 -13.74 22.02
C MET A 82 7.56 -14.11 22.82
N LEU A 83 8.45 -14.94 22.25
CA LEU A 83 9.74 -15.32 22.87
C LEU A 83 10.70 -14.12 22.98
N LYS A 84 10.63 -13.20 22.01
CA LYS A 84 11.45 -11.97 22.02
C LYS A 84 10.94 -10.94 23.03
N ASP A 85 9.62 -10.85 23.22
CA ASP A 85 8.97 -9.87 24.08
C ASP A 85 7.78 -10.52 24.80
N HIS A 86 8.00 -10.89 26.07
CA HIS A 86 7.03 -11.61 26.89
C HIS A 86 5.77 -10.80 27.21
N PHE A 87 5.75 -9.49 26.96
CA PHE A 87 4.53 -8.68 27.08
C PHE A 87 3.63 -8.77 25.84
N LYS A 88 4.13 -9.32 24.72
CA LYS A 88 3.30 -9.59 23.55
C LYS A 88 2.63 -10.94 23.73
N MET A 89 1.38 -10.91 24.18
CA MET A 89 0.52 -12.08 24.27
C MET A 89 -0.67 -11.95 23.32
N LEU A 90 -1.16 -13.09 22.83
CA LEU A 90 -2.34 -13.17 21.99
C LEU A 90 -3.46 -13.87 22.74
N TYR A 91 -4.66 -13.34 22.61
CA TYR A 91 -5.88 -13.92 23.16
C TYR A 91 -6.83 -14.27 22.03
N SER A 92 -7.61 -15.33 22.20
CA SER A 92 -8.71 -15.60 21.29
C SER A 92 -9.73 -14.47 21.37
N PRO A 93 -10.52 -14.25 20.30
CA PRO A 93 -11.73 -13.45 20.39
C PRO A 93 -12.65 -13.93 21.51
N GLY A 94 -13.45 -13.00 22.07
CA GLY A 94 -14.49 -13.34 23.04
C GLY A 94 -15.61 -14.16 22.39
N PHE A 95 -16.10 -15.15 23.12
CA PHE A 95 -17.22 -16.00 22.73
C PHE A 95 -18.11 -16.28 23.95
N TYR A 96 -19.32 -16.75 23.70
CA TYR A 96 -20.40 -16.85 24.67
C TYR A 96 -21.04 -18.23 24.63
N THR A 97 -21.59 -18.63 25.79
CA THR A 97 -22.34 -19.87 25.97
C THR A 97 -23.80 -19.76 25.56
N SER A 98 -24.36 -18.55 25.48
CA SER A 98 -25.75 -18.28 25.11
C SER A 98 -25.87 -16.89 24.47
N PRO A 99 -26.90 -16.64 23.62
CA PRO A 99 -27.25 -15.31 23.10
C PRO A 99 -27.27 -14.19 24.14
#